data_AF-A0A4Q6C333-F1
#
_entry.id   AF-A0A4Q6C333-F1
#
_cell.length_a   1.000
_cell.length_b   1.000
_cell.length_c   1.000
_cell.angle_alpha   90.00
_cell.angle_beta   90.00
_cell.angle_gamma   90.00
#
_symmetry.space_group_name_H-M   'P 1'
#
loop_
_entity.id
_entity.type
_entity.pdbx_description
1 polymer ?
#
loop_
_entity_poly.entity_id
_entity_poly.type
_entity_poly.pdbx_seq_one_letter_code
_entity_poly.pdbx_strand_id
1 'polypeptide(L)'
;YSIFQKRPKRADIYWFIHVDTTDDPYTMEYKVNTIAPDDVYKVTFRLGFRIEQRINLFFRRVIEDMVKNKEVDITSRYESLSRQNVIGDFRFVVLEKFLSFENDLPMRERIVMDVYFFVKNFTTPEDRWFGLDSSAVKIEKVPLVIRPVENVKLKRIDT
;
A
#
# COMPACT_ATOMS: atom_id res chain seq x y z
N TYR A 1 3.45 1.70 26.38
CA TYR A 1 3.38 0.43 25.65
C TYR A 1 2.59 -0.57 26.49
N SER A 2 1.28 -0.71 26.23
CA SER A 2 0.38 -1.54 27.05
C SER A 2 0.03 -2.83 26.30
N ILE A 3 0.15 -3.96 27.00
CA ILE A 3 -0.15 -5.34 26.54
C ILE A 3 -1.65 -5.52 26.23
N PHE A 4 -2.50 -4.54 26.60
CA PHE A 4 -3.94 -4.53 26.32
C PHE A 4 -4.35 -3.82 25.02
N GLN A 5 -3.43 -3.13 24.33
CA GLN A 5 -3.67 -2.68 22.96
C GLN A 5 -3.41 -3.84 21.99
N LYS A 6 -4.33 -4.80 21.97
CA LYS A 6 -4.37 -5.85 20.96
C LYS A 6 -4.58 -5.16 19.60
N ARG A 7 -3.51 -5.05 18.81
CA ARG A 7 -3.58 -4.72 17.38
C ARG A 7 -4.57 -5.71 16.74
N PRO A 8 -5.67 -5.23 16.15
CA PRO A 8 -6.74 -6.09 15.64
C PRO A 8 -6.17 -7.04 14.56
N LYS A 9 -6.65 -8.28 14.56
CA LYS A 9 -6.22 -9.31 13.60
C LYS A 9 -6.77 -9.04 12.18
N ARG A 10 -7.80 -8.21 12.07
CA ARG A 10 -8.50 -7.82 10.83
C ARG A 10 -8.80 -6.33 10.87
N ALA A 11 -8.77 -5.68 9.71
CA ALA A 11 -9.24 -4.31 9.58
C ALA A 11 -10.76 -4.30 9.52
N ASP A 12 -11.38 -3.29 10.12
CA ASP A 12 -12.83 -3.08 9.99
C ASP A 12 -13.19 -2.50 8.62
N ILE A 13 -12.33 -1.63 8.08
CA ILE A 13 -12.52 -1.00 6.77
C ILE A 13 -11.24 -1.14 5.95
N TYR A 14 -11.36 -1.61 4.72
CA TYR A 14 -10.27 -1.74 3.77
C TYR A 14 -10.22 -0.52 2.84
N TRP A 15 -9.05 0.11 2.80
CA TRP A 15 -8.78 1.27 1.96
C TRP A 15 -7.74 0.94 0.91
N PHE A 16 -8.15 0.96 -0.36
CA PHE A 16 -7.25 0.81 -1.49
C PHE A 16 -6.82 2.18 -1.97
N ILE A 17 -5.56 2.52 -1.77
CA ILE A 17 -5.00 3.80 -2.20
C ILE A 17 -4.24 3.58 -3.51
N HIS A 18 -4.57 4.40 -4.50
CA HIS A 18 -3.85 4.47 -5.76
C HIS A 18 -3.39 5.91 -5.98
N VAL A 19 -2.14 6.07 -6.44
CA VAL A 19 -1.56 7.38 -6.76
C VAL A 19 -1.25 7.37 -8.25
N ASP A 20 -1.90 8.30 -8.96
CA ASP A 20 -1.72 8.56 -10.37
C ASP A 20 -0.99 9.90 -10.53
N THR A 21 0.13 9.90 -11.26
CA THR A 21 0.91 11.12 -11.50
C THR A 21 0.48 11.74 -12.82
N THR A 22 -0.06 12.95 -12.77
CA THR A 22 -0.56 13.66 -13.93
C THR A 22 0.52 14.53 -14.59
N ASP A 23 0.37 14.77 -15.88
CA ASP A 23 1.26 15.64 -16.66
C ASP A 23 1.18 17.12 -16.23
N ASP A 24 0.05 17.55 -15.67
CA ASP A 24 -0.08 18.91 -15.14
C ASP A 24 0.67 19.03 -13.80
N PRO A 25 1.54 20.04 -13.62
CA PRO A 25 2.48 20.12 -12.49
C PRO A 25 1.84 20.26 -11.12
N TYR A 26 0.67 20.92 -11.01
CA TYR A 26 0.10 21.34 -9.72
C TYR A 26 -1.25 20.69 -9.41
N THR A 27 -1.68 19.73 -10.24
CA THR A 27 -2.91 18.98 -10.01
C THR A 27 -2.90 18.33 -8.63
N MET A 28 -4.01 18.47 -7.91
CA MET A 28 -4.20 17.90 -6.57
C MET A 28 -5.66 17.50 -6.40
N GLU A 29 -6.01 16.39 -7.02
CA GLU A 29 -7.38 15.89 -7.04
C GLU A 29 -7.42 14.51 -6.40
N TYR A 30 -8.59 14.13 -5.90
CA TYR A 30 -8.84 12.77 -5.45
C TYR A 30 -10.22 12.32 -5.93
N LYS A 31 -10.35 11.00 -6.11
CA LYS A 31 -11.61 10.35 -6.39
C LYS A 31 -11.80 9.22 -5.40
N VAL A 32 -12.96 9.18 -4.76
CA VAL A 32 -13.38 8.06 -3.93
C VAL A 32 -14.32 7.18 -4.74
N ASN A 33 -14.12 5.88 -4.68
CA ASN A 33 -15.01 4.88 -5.22
C ASN A 33 -15.41 3.92 -4.11
N THR A 34 -16.69 3.92 -3.77
CA THR A 34 -17.28 3.03 -2.77
C THR A 34 -17.52 1.68 -3.42
N ILE A 35 -16.78 0.66 -2.98
CA ILE A 35 -16.93 -0.71 -3.48
C ILE A 35 -17.97 -1.44 -2.63
N ALA A 36 -17.86 -1.31 -1.30
CA ALA A 36 -18.82 -1.80 -0.34
C ALA A 36 -18.98 -0.74 0.75
N PRO A 37 -20.19 -0.19 0.96
CA PRO A 37 -20.44 0.79 2.02
C PRO A 37 -19.99 0.24 3.37
N ASP A 38 -19.30 1.08 4.14
CA ASP A 38 -18.71 0.82 5.45
C ASP A 38 -17.69 -0.33 5.55
N ASP A 39 -17.34 -0.98 4.44
CA ASP A 39 -16.38 -2.09 4.40
C ASP A 39 -15.17 -1.79 3.52
N VAL A 40 -15.38 -1.31 2.28
CA VAL A 40 -14.32 -1.21 1.27
C VAL A 40 -14.44 0.05 0.42
N TYR A 41 -13.36 0.84 0.44
CA TYR A 41 -13.23 2.07 -0.33
C TYR A 41 -11.95 2.06 -1.16
N LYS A 42 -12.03 2.63 -2.36
CA LYS A 42 -10.86 2.90 -3.20
C LYS A 42 -10.70 4.40 -3.37
N VAL A 43 -9.54 4.92 -2.98
CA VAL A 43 -9.16 6.32 -3.13
C VAL A 43 -8.08 6.41 -4.20
N THR A 44 -8.37 7.14 -5.28
CA THR A 44 -7.39 7.46 -6.32
C THR A 44 -6.98 8.91 -6.17
N PHE A 45 -5.73 9.15 -5.81
CA PHE A 45 -5.11 10.47 -5.87
C PHE A 45 -4.58 10.73 -7.27
N ARG A 46 -4.89 11.90 -7.83
CA ARG A 46 -4.29 12.41 -9.05
C ARG A 46 -3.44 13.60 -8.67
N LEU A 47 -2.12 13.40 -8.67
CA LEU A 47 -1.16 14.38 -8.20
C LEU A 47 -0.27 14.82 -9.35
N GLY A 48 -0.04 16.11 -9.48
CA GLY A 48 0.92 16.64 -10.43
C GLY A 48 2.36 16.29 -10.06
N PHE A 49 3.24 16.21 -11.05
CA PHE A 49 4.63 15.79 -10.84
C PHE A 49 5.46 16.74 -9.94
N ARG A 50 5.01 17.98 -9.68
CA ARG A 50 5.65 18.89 -8.72
C ARG A 50 5.11 18.77 -7.29
N ILE A 51 4.05 17.99 -7.08
CA ILE A 51 3.43 17.82 -5.77
C ILE A 51 4.10 16.65 -5.05
N GLU A 52 4.58 16.93 -3.84
CA GLU A 52 5.11 15.89 -2.96
C GLU A 52 3.98 14.94 -2.54
N GLN A 53 4.22 13.63 -2.68
CA GLN A 53 3.23 12.59 -2.41
C GLN A 53 3.08 12.35 -0.91
N ARG A 54 2.50 13.30 -0.17
CA ARG A 54 2.24 13.19 1.28
C ARG A 54 0.99 12.38 1.57
N ILE A 55 1.00 11.10 1.21
CA ILE A 55 -0.20 10.26 1.19
C ILE A 55 -0.87 10.15 2.56
N ASN A 56 -0.10 10.12 3.66
CA ASN A 56 -0.70 10.08 5.00
C ASN A 56 -1.57 11.33 5.27
N LEU A 57 -1.07 12.52 4.92
CA LEU A 57 -1.79 13.78 5.08
C LEU A 57 -3.02 13.85 4.18
N PHE A 58 -2.87 13.49 2.89
CA PHE A 58 -3.97 13.54 1.94
C PHE A 58 -5.06 12.53 2.28
N PHE A 59 -4.69 11.32 2.71
CA PHE A 59 -5.64 10.30 3.12
C PHE A 59 -6.45 10.71 4.35
N ARG A 60 -5.80 11.32 5.35
CA ARG A 60 -6.50 11.94 6.49
C ARG A 60 -7.54 12.96 6.03
N ARG A 61 -7.18 13.81 5.06
CA ARG A 61 -8.11 14.80 4.52
C ARG A 61 -9.31 14.16 3.81
N VAL A 62 -9.09 13.10 3.04
CA VAL A 62 -10.18 12.35 2.39
C VAL A 62 -11.15 11.76 3.42
N ILE A 63 -10.64 11.18 4.50
CA ILE A 63 -11.50 10.64 5.57
C ILE A 63 -12.32 11.77 6.22
N GLU A 64 -11.70 12.91 6.53
CA GLU A 64 -12.41 14.06 7.10
C GLU A 64 -13.56 14.54 6.20
N ASP A 65 -13.32 14.63 4.89
CA ASP A 65 -14.35 15.02 3.91
C ASP A 65 -15.48 13.97 3.82
N MET A 66 -15.15 12.67 3.78
CA MET A 66 -16.14 11.59 3.71
C MET A 66 -17.02 11.50 4.96
N VAL A 67 -16.45 11.69 6.15
CA VAL A 67 -17.21 11.73 7.41
C VAL A 67 -18.14 12.95 7.43
N LYS A 68 -17.67 14.11 6.97
CA LYS A 68 -18.48 15.33 6.88
C LYS A 68 -19.67 15.17 5.93
N ASN A 69 -19.47 14.46 4.82
CA ASN A 69 -20.51 14.13 3.85
C ASN A 69 -21.43 12.99 4.28
N LYS A 70 -21.19 12.37 5.45
CA LYS A 70 -21.89 11.18 5.96
C LYS A 70 -21.81 9.97 5.01
N GLU A 71 -20.74 9.89 4.21
CA GLU A 71 -20.48 8.75 3.33
C GLU A 71 -19.92 7.56 4.11
N VAL A 72 -19.29 7.84 5.25
CA VAL A 72 -18.64 6.86 6.13
C VAL A 72 -18.90 7.23 7.59
N ASP A 73 -19.34 6.26 8.38
CA ASP A 73 -19.49 6.45 9.83
C ASP A 73 -18.26 5.95 10.62
N ILE A 74 -17.23 6.80 10.71
CA ILE A 74 -16.06 6.60 11.60
C ILE A 74 -16.17 7.50 12.85
N THR A 75 -17.31 8.17 13.06
CA THR A 75 -17.47 9.29 14.03
C THR A 75 -16.99 8.95 15.44
N SER A 76 -17.30 7.75 15.96
CA SER A 76 -16.85 7.29 17.28
C SER A 76 -15.32 7.20 17.44
N ARG A 77 -14.59 6.94 16.35
CA ARG A 77 -13.13 6.66 16.34
C ARG A 77 -12.27 7.86 15.94
N TYR A 78 -12.83 8.85 15.22
CA TYR A 78 -12.10 10.03 14.76
C TYR A 78 -12.28 11.26 15.68
N GLU A 79 -13.46 11.43 16.27
CA GLU A 79 -13.78 12.59 17.13
C GLU A 79 -12.96 12.59 18.43
N SER A 80 -12.65 11.40 18.96
CA SER A 80 -11.81 11.18 20.15
C SER A 80 -10.31 11.35 19.88
N LEU A 81 -9.87 11.28 18.62
CA LEU A 81 -8.45 11.33 18.21
C LEU A 81 -8.00 12.71 17.71
N SER A 82 -8.94 13.55 17.26
CA SER A 82 -8.71 14.96 16.92
C SER A 82 -8.05 15.75 18.07
N ARG A 83 -8.36 15.40 19.34
CA ARG A 83 -7.84 16.09 20.53
C ARG A 83 -6.50 15.56 21.06
N GLN A 84 -6.02 14.40 20.62
CA GLN A 84 -4.82 13.76 21.21
C GLN A 84 -3.70 13.42 20.23
N ASN A 85 -3.79 13.75 18.94
CA ASN A 85 -2.73 13.44 17.97
C ASN A 85 -2.36 11.94 17.93
N VAL A 86 -3.25 11.08 18.45
CA VAL A 86 -3.11 9.64 18.36
C VAL A 86 -3.62 9.30 16.97
N ILE A 87 -2.71 8.86 16.10
CA ILE A 87 -3.04 8.31 14.79
C ILE A 87 -4.05 7.18 15.08
N GLY A 88 -5.21 7.17 14.41
CA GLY A 88 -6.14 6.05 14.46
C GLY A 88 -5.41 4.74 14.18
N ASP A 89 -5.97 3.60 14.56
CA ASP A 89 -5.35 2.28 14.36
C ASP A 89 -5.32 1.89 12.86
N PHE A 90 -4.67 2.73 12.06
CA PHE A 90 -4.42 2.55 10.65
C PHE A 90 -3.06 1.91 10.49
N ARG A 91 -3.02 0.91 9.61
CA ARG A 91 -1.78 0.32 9.15
C ARG A 91 -1.75 0.43 7.65
N PHE A 92 -0.76 1.12 7.12
CA PHE A 92 -0.47 1.11 5.70
C PHE A 92 0.26 -0.19 5.38
N VAL A 93 -0.34 -1.04 4.56
CA VAL A 93 0.33 -2.24 4.04
C VAL A 93 0.83 -1.92 2.63
N VAL A 94 2.14 -1.78 2.48
CA VAL A 94 2.78 -1.51 1.19
C VAL A 94 3.24 -2.84 0.62
N LEU A 95 2.72 -3.19 -0.56
CA LEU A 95 3.04 -4.45 -1.24
C LEU A 95 4.25 -4.24 -2.16
N GLU A 96 5.43 -4.65 -1.68
CA GLU A 96 6.66 -4.57 -2.47
C GLU A 96 6.83 -5.85 -3.28
N LYS A 97 6.88 -5.72 -4.61
CA LYS A 97 7.10 -6.85 -5.52
C LYS A 97 8.58 -7.22 -5.55
N PHE A 98 8.88 -8.50 -5.37
CA PHE A 98 10.22 -9.09 -5.55
C PHE A 98 10.20 -10.20 -6.59
N LEU A 99 11.33 -10.49 -7.23
CA LEU A 99 11.42 -11.61 -8.17
C LEU A 99 11.25 -12.95 -7.43
N SER A 100 10.23 -13.74 -7.80
CA SER A 100 10.14 -15.10 -7.26
C SER A 100 11.32 -15.94 -7.77
N PHE A 101 11.92 -16.73 -6.88
CA PHE A 101 12.92 -17.74 -7.22
C PHE A 101 12.36 -18.87 -8.11
N GLU A 102 11.03 -18.96 -8.19
CA GLU A 102 10.28 -19.93 -9.01
C GLU A 102 10.05 -19.45 -10.45
N ASN A 103 10.78 -18.45 -10.92
CA ASN A 103 10.70 -18.03 -12.32
C ASN A 103 11.73 -18.79 -13.17
N ASP A 104 11.25 -19.63 -14.08
CA ASP A 104 12.09 -20.29 -15.09
C ASP A 104 12.31 -19.36 -16.29
N LEU A 105 13.22 -18.40 -16.12
CA LEU A 105 13.57 -17.41 -17.14
C LEU A 105 14.81 -17.86 -17.92
N PRO A 106 14.77 -17.83 -19.27
CA PRO A 106 15.95 -17.97 -20.13
C PRO A 106 17.06 -17.01 -19.70
N MET A 107 18.33 -17.39 -19.92
CA MET A 107 19.49 -16.63 -19.42
C MET A 107 19.49 -15.14 -19.81
N ARG A 108 18.97 -14.78 -20.99
CA ARG A 108 18.82 -13.37 -21.41
C ARG A 108 17.78 -12.61 -20.58
N GLU A 109 16.62 -13.21 -20.35
CA GLU A 109 15.55 -12.63 -19.53
C GLU A 109 16.02 -12.49 -18.06
N ARG A 110 16.79 -13.47 -17.55
CA ARG A 110 17.39 -13.39 -16.21
C ARG A 110 18.31 -12.18 -16.05
N ILE A 111 19.22 -11.95 -16.99
CA ILE A 111 20.13 -10.78 -16.96
C ILE A 111 19.34 -9.46 -16.96
N VAL A 112 18.28 -9.36 -17.77
CA VAL A 112 17.42 -8.16 -17.80
C VAL A 112 16.75 -7.94 -16.45
N MET A 113 16.23 -9.01 -15.82
CA MET A 113 15.62 -8.90 -14.49
C MET A 113 16.65 -8.54 -13.41
N ASP A 114 17.85 -9.13 -13.44
CA ASP A 114 18.92 -8.83 -12.48
C ASP A 114 19.34 -7.36 -12.55
N VAL A 115 19.50 -6.82 -13.77
CA VAL A 115 19.78 -5.38 -13.98
C VAL A 115 18.62 -4.51 -13.49
N TYR A 116 17.37 -4.89 -13.77
CA TYR A 116 16.20 -4.18 -13.30
C TYR A 116 16.14 -4.09 -11.76
N PHE A 117 16.33 -5.21 -11.05
CA PHE A 117 16.33 -5.22 -9.58
C PHE A 117 17.56 -4.53 -8.99
N PHE A 118 18.72 -4.60 -9.65
CA PHE A 118 19.90 -3.85 -9.23
C PHE A 118 19.65 -2.34 -9.25
N VAL A 119 19.07 -1.82 -10.34
CA VAL A 119 18.68 -0.41 -10.45
C VAL A 119 17.57 -0.05 -9.46
N LYS A 120 16.58 -0.94 -9.28
CA LYS A 120 15.49 -0.75 -8.30
C LYS A 120 16.04 -0.64 -6.87
N ASN A 121 17.03 -1.46 -6.49
CA ASN A 121 17.65 -1.40 -5.16
C ASN A 121 18.43 -0.10 -4.90
N PHE A 122 18.89 0.58 -5.96
CA PHE A 122 19.53 1.88 -5.85
C PHE A 122 18.52 3.04 -5.73
N THR A 123 17.26 2.78 -6.05
CA THR A 123 16.19 3.77 -5.96
C THR A 123 15.72 3.91 -4.50
N THR A 124 15.17 5.06 -4.15
CA THR A 124 14.55 5.28 -2.83
C THR A 124 13.44 4.24 -2.58
N PRO A 125 13.35 3.69 -1.35
CA PRO A 125 12.33 2.71 -1.03
C PRO A 125 10.92 3.31 -1.17
N GLU A 126 9.97 2.48 -1.59
CA GLU A 126 8.62 2.89 -1.99
C GLU A 126 7.86 3.61 -0.86
N ASP A 127 8.09 3.23 0.40
CA ASP A 127 7.50 3.86 1.59
C ASP A 127 7.88 5.34 1.74
N ARG A 128 9.15 5.67 1.47
CA ARG A 128 9.65 7.05 1.49
C ARG A 128 9.12 7.85 0.30
N TRP A 129 8.97 7.21 -0.86
CA TRP A 129 8.41 7.86 -2.05
C TRP A 129 6.97 8.33 -1.84
N PHE A 130 6.15 7.51 -1.16
CA PHE A 130 4.76 7.85 -0.82
C PHE A 130 4.59 8.73 0.43
N GLY A 131 5.69 9.24 1.01
CA GLY A 131 5.65 10.13 2.17
C GLY A 131 4.86 9.55 3.34
N LEU A 132 4.97 8.23 3.57
CA LEU A 132 4.26 7.54 4.64
C LEU A 132 5.04 7.64 5.95
N ASP A 133 4.34 7.87 7.07
CA ASP A 133 4.97 7.90 8.39
C ASP A 133 5.37 6.48 8.82
N SER A 134 6.67 6.28 9.06
CA SER A 134 7.29 4.96 9.30
C SER A 134 6.73 4.16 10.47
N SER A 135 6.04 4.81 11.42
CA SER A 135 5.46 4.16 12.60
C SER A 135 4.19 3.34 12.30
N ALA A 136 3.50 3.63 11.18
CA ALA A 136 2.24 2.99 10.78
C ALA A 136 2.34 2.16 9.49
N VAL A 137 3.53 2.04 8.90
CA VAL A 137 3.76 1.29 7.65
C VAL A 137 4.25 -0.12 7.93
N LYS A 138 3.67 -1.08 7.23
CA LYS A 138 4.13 -2.46 7.16
C LYS A 138 4.41 -2.79 5.69
N ILE A 139 5.66 -3.11 5.39
CA ILE A 139 6.05 -3.60 4.07
C ILE A 139 5.82 -5.10 4.03
N GLU A 140 5.05 -5.57 3.05
CA GLU A 140 4.83 -6.98 2.75
C GLU A 140 5.38 -7.31 1.37
N LYS A 141 6.25 -8.33 1.32
CA LYS A 141 6.90 -8.75 0.08
C LYS A 141 6.03 -9.75 -0.65
N VAL A 142 5.64 -9.43 -1.88
CA VAL A 142 4.82 -10.30 -2.73
C VAL A 142 5.65 -10.85 -3.91
N PRO A 143 5.66 -12.17 -4.13
CA PRO A 143 6.45 -12.77 -5.20
C PRO A 143 5.83 -12.41 -6.56
N LEU A 144 6.64 -11.82 -7.44
CA LEU A 144 6.28 -11.59 -8.83
C LEU A 144 6.60 -12.88 -9.62
N VAL A 145 5.54 -13.56 -10.07
CA VAL A 145 5.64 -14.76 -10.93
C VAL A 145 5.31 -14.34 -12.36
N ILE A 146 6.30 -14.44 -13.25
CA ILE A 146 6.22 -14.12 -14.68
C ILE A 146 6.04 -15.41 -15.49
N ARG A 147 6.77 -16.47 -15.15
CA ARG A 147 6.61 -17.81 -15.70
C ARG A 147 6.75 -18.84 -14.58
N PRO A 148 5.68 -19.55 -14.20
CA PRO A 148 5.77 -20.60 -13.18
C PRO A 148 6.66 -21.74 -13.70
N VAL A 149 7.54 -22.28 -12.85
CA VAL A 149 8.32 -23.49 -13.19
C VAL A 149 7.36 -24.63 -13.52
N GLU A 150 7.62 -25.34 -14.63
CA GLU A 150 6.89 -26.57 -14.95
C GLU A 150 7.03 -27.62 -13.83
N ASN A 151 5.97 -28.42 -13.66
CA ASN A 151 5.82 -29.42 -12.59
C ASN A 151 7.11 -30.18 -12.26
N VAL A 152 7.77 -29.79 -11.16
CA VAL A 152 8.95 -30.46 -10.65
C VAL A 152 8.54 -31.85 -10.14
N LYS A 153 8.97 -32.90 -10.84
CA LYS A 153 8.73 -34.29 -10.42
C LYS A 153 9.70 -34.67 -9.30
N LEU A 154 9.31 -34.42 -8.06
CA LEU A 154 10.04 -34.88 -6.88
C LEU A 154 9.74 -36.36 -6.65
N LYS A 155 10.79 -37.20 -6.63
CA LYS A 155 10.67 -38.61 -6.23
C LYS A 155 11.00 -38.71 -4.74
N ARG A 156 10.00 -39.06 -3.93
CA ARG A 156 10.18 -39.38 -2.51
C ARG A 156 11.06 -40.63 -2.39
N ILE A 157 12.05 -40.59 -1.51
CA ILE A 157 12.80 -41.77 -1.09
C ILE A 157 12.17 -42.19 0.24
N ASP A 158 11.63 -43.40 0.30
CA ASP A 158 11.22 -44.01 1.56
C ASP A 158 12.45 -44.67 2.20
N THR A 159 12.60 -44.49 3.51
CA THR A 159 13.68 -45.09 4.32
C THR A 159 13.35 -46.53 4.67
#